data_AF-A0AA45R1Q3-F1
#
_entry.id   AF-A0AA45R1Q3-F1
#
_cell.length_a   1.000
_cell.length_b   1.000
_cell.length_c   1.000
_cell.angle_alpha   90.00
_cell.angle_beta   90.00
_cell.angle_gamma   90.00
#
_symmetry.space_group_name_H-M   'P 1'
#
loop_
_entity.id
_entity.type
_entity.pdbx_description
1 polymer ?
#
loop_
_entity_poly.entity_id
_entity_poly.type
_entity_poly.pdbx_seq_one_letter_code
_entity_poly.pdbx_strand_id
1 'polypeptide(L)'
;MGYAVVDVETTGFRRSDRVVEVAVVQLDRDRRVTGEWCTLLNPGRDLGPQHVHRIRAADVWGAPTFALAAGALARRLAGRVLVAHNLAFDARFLAAEFGRVGVDADFDGLCTMRLSGGRRSLRDCCADAGVPLLDAHSALADAHAAAALFARLPEVPGAGALDLPPLGADVPEVRRGAADLAGGVLAGTAGMAPAGTAPAGGVPASGLLAGAAPRSGALAGATRPVELSGGTLAGGTRAGGTRAGGTRSGEVLAGGALAGGSLGGPAIGVAAIGVAAIGVPGAGGPAAGGAGSAVRLARGDLVVFTGQMDDARDVWVGRALGSGLRVNSGYVTRATALLVAADPFSLSTKARRARAYGVPIVSEGAFAALLAGLAGGLPDEPLGKIS
;
A
#
# COMPACT_ATOMS: atom_id res chain seq x y z
N MET A 1 33.64 2.39 5.51
CA MET A 1 32.34 1.70 5.37
C MET A 1 31.26 2.64 5.87
N GLY A 2 30.10 2.66 5.21
CA GLY A 2 28.95 3.46 5.65
C GLY A 2 27.96 2.65 6.49
N TYR A 3 26.85 3.27 6.85
CA TYR A 3 25.77 2.64 7.60
C TYR A 3 24.50 2.55 6.74
N ALA A 4 23.62 1.61 7.08
CA ALA A 4 22.26 1.53 6.58
C ALA A 4 21.32 1.50 7.79
N VAL A 5 20.62 2.60 8.02
CA VAL A 5 19.63 2.71 9.09
C VAL A 5 18.30 2.22 8.56
N VAL A 6 17.72 1.20 9.19
CA VAL A 6 16.50 0.56 8.73
C VAL A 6 15.39 0.69 9.76
N ASP A 7 14.17 0.69 9.25
CA ASP A 7 12.94 0.52 10.01
C ASP A 7 11.95 -0.26 9.15
N VAL A 8 11.15 -1.13 9.79
CA VAL A 8 10.09 -1.90 9.12
C VAL A 8 8.76 -1.77 9.83
N GLU A 9 7.71 -1.57 9.03
CA GLU A 9 6.33 -1.78 9.49
C GLU A 9 5.89 -3.19 9.12
N THR A 10 5.06 -3.79 9.97
CA THR A 10 4.74 -5.22 9.85
C THR A 10 3.25 -5.48 10.09
N THR A 11 2.77 -6.62 9.60
CA THR A 11 1.38 -7.06 9.83
C THR A 11 1.10 -7.50 11.28
N GLY A 12 2.08 -7.40 12.18
CA GLY A 12 2.03 -7.88 13.57
C GLY A 12 3.42 -8.22 14.14
N PHE A 13 3.47 -8.72 15.38
CA PHE A 13 4.74 -8.93 16.10
C PHE A 13 5.27 -10.37 16.08
N ARG A 14 4.55 -11.32 15.46
CA ARG A 14 4.90 -12.76 15.46
C ARG A 14 5.91 -13.07 14.36
N ARG A 15 6.67 -14.15 14.51
CA ARG A 15 7.64 -14.62 13.48
C ARG A 15 6.99 -14.94 12.12
N SER A 16 5.71 -15.31 12.13
CA SER A 16 4.93 -15.58 10.93
C SER A 16 4.40 -14.33 10.22
N ASP A 17 4.43 -13.17 10.88
CA ASP A 17 3.97 -11.91 10.30
C ASP A 17 4.94 -11.43 9.22
N ARG A 18 4.48 -10.45 8.43
CA ARG A 18 5.15 -10.03 7.20
C ARG A 18 5.48 -8.55 7.26
N VAL A 19 6.52 -8.16 6.53
CA VAL A 19 6.84 -6.74 6.34
C VAL A 19 5.82 -6.12 5.38
N VAL A 20 5.30 -4.94 5.72
CA VAL A 20 4.34 -4.15 4.93
C VAL A 20 4.93 -2.82 4.46
N GLU A 21 5.97 -2.33 5.12
CA GLU A 21 6.79 -1.21 4.65
C GLU A 21 8.22 -1.41 5.13
N VAL A 22 9.18 -1.01 4.31
CA VAL A 22 10.60 -1.01 4.67
C VAL A 22 11.22 0.30 4.25
N ALA A 23 12.02 0.88 5.14
CA ALA A 23 12.83 2.06 4.85
C ALA A 23 14.31 1.80 5.10
N VAL A 24 15.14 2.49 4.32
CA VAL A 24 16.60 2.53 4.47
C VAL A 24 17.06 3.97 4.33
N VAL A 25 17.78 4.48 5.34
CA VAL A 25 18.54 5.72 5.26
C VAL A 25 20.02 5.37 5.26
N GLN A 26 20.70 5.67 4.17
CA GLN A 26 22.11 5.35 3.97
C GLN A 26 22.98 6.49 4.51
N LEU A 27 23.93 6.14 5.37
CA LEU A 27 24.90 7.10 5.90
C LEU A 27 26.31 6.81 5.39
N ASP A 28 27.14 7.85 5.24
CA ASP A 28 28.58 7.69 5.10
C ASP A 28 29.25 7.30 6.44
N ARG A 29 30.58 7.17 6.44
CA ARG A 29 31.36 6.83 7.64
C ARG A 29 31.28 7.90 8.74
N ASP A 30 31.01 9.15 8.36
CA ASP A 30 30.91 10.31 9.25
C ASP A 30 29.45 10.51 9.70
N ARG A 31 28.58 9.52 9.47
CA ARG A 31 27.15 9.48 9.80
C ARG A 31 26.32 10.57 9.09
N ARG A 32 26.77 11.07 7.93
CA ARG A 32 25.98 11.98 7.08
C ARG A 32 25.10 11.20 6.12
N VAL A 33 23.87 11.68 5.90
CA VAL A 33 22.93 11.07 4.96
C VAL A 33 23.48 11.17 3.53
N THR A 34 23.47 10.03 2.83
CA THR A 34 23.95 9.87 1.45
C THR A 34 22.86 9.40 0.49
N GLY A 35 21.75 8.91 1.03
CA GLY A 35 20.62 8.43 0.26
C GLY A 35 19.54 7.88 1.17
N GLU A 36 18.36 7.71 0.60
CA GLU A 36 17.21 7.13 1.26
C GLU A 36 16.41 6.29 0.27
N TRP A 37 15.64 5.36 0.81
CA TRP A 37 14.73 4.53 0.05
C TRP A 37 13.65 4.02 0.97
N CYS A 38 12.40 4.01 0.52
CA CYS A 38 11.37 3.20 1.17
C CYS A 38 10.35 2.71 0.15
N THR A 39 9.71 1.60 0.48
CA THR A 39 8.59 1.11 -0.28
C THR A 39 7.59 0.42 0.65
N LEU A 40 6.32 0.60 0.34
CA LEU A 40 5.25 -0.29 0.73
C LEU A 40 5.46 -1.65 0.07
N LEU A 41 5.02 -2.69 0.77
CA LEU A 41 5.08 -4.07 0.33
C LEU A 41 3.70 -4.71 0.44
N ASN A 42 3.32 -5.49 -0.57
CA ASN A 42 2.16 -6.38 -0.49
C ASN A 42 2.57 -7.66 0.25
N PRO A 43 2.07 -7.91 1.48
CA PRO A 43 2.46 -9.10 2.24
C PRO A 43 1.71 -10.37 1.80
N GLY A 44 0.79 -10.26 0.84
CA GLY A 44 -0.06 -11.37 0.37
C GLY A 44 -1.05 -11.88 1.43
N ARG A 45 -1.30 -11.10 2.48
CA ARG A 45 -2.16 -11.44 3.62
C ARG A 45 -2.79 -10.21 4.25
N ASP A 46 -3.69 -10.44 5.21
CA ASP A 46 -4.28 -9.39 6.02
C ASP A 46 -3.21 -8.57 6.76
N LEU A 47 -3.39 -7.23 6.78
CA LEU A 47 -2.45 -6.28 7.38
C LEU A 47 -2.47 -6.28 8.90
N GLY A 48 -3.46 -6.90 9.54
CA GLY A 48 -3.59 -6.83 10.99
C GLY A 48 -4.02 -5.43 11.44
N PRO A 49 -3.55 -4.95 12.61
CA PRO A 49 -3.99 -3.69 13.22
C PRO A 49 -3.51 -2.43 12.46
N GLN A 50 -4.19 -2.09 11.37
CA GLN A 50 -3.85 -0.95 10.49
C GLN A 50 -3.79 0.41 11.21
N HIS A 51 -4.45 0.58 12.36
CA HIS A 51 -4.40 1.81 13.15
C HIS A 51 -3.02 2.09 13.77
N VAL A 52 -2.16 1.07 13.89
CA VAL A 52 -0.82 1.20 14.45
C VAL A 52 0.10 1.90 13.45
N HIS A 53 0.20 1.37 12.24
CA HIS A 53 1.11 1.86 11.20
C HIS A 53 0.43 2.77 10.16
N ARG A 54 -0.90 2.90 10.18
CA ARG A 54 -1.71 3.76 9.28
C ARG A 54 -1.56 3.46 7.79
N ILE A 55 -1.25 2.22 7.43
CA ILE A 55 -1.19 1.74 6.03
C ILE A 55 -2.50 1.02 5.72
N ARG A 56 -3.20 1.45 4.66
CA ARG A 56 -4.47 0.84 4.24
C ARG A 56 -4.21 -0.36 3.32
N ALA A 57 -5.14 -1.30 3.27
CA ALA A 57 -5.03 -2.42 2.32
C ALA A 57 -4.99 -1.94 0.85
N ALA A 58 -5.65 -0.81 0.54
CA ALA A 58 -5.59 -0.18 -0.77
C ALA A 58 -4.18 0.30 -1.15
N ASP A 59 -3.40 0.82 -0.18
CA ASP A 59 -2.06 1.34 -0.42
C ASP A 59 -1.09 0.23 -0.85
N VAL A 60 -1.28 -0.98 -0.31
CA VAL A 60 -0.40 -2.13 -0.55
C VAL A 60 -0.91 -3.05 -1.66
N TRP A 61 -2.12 -2.84 -2.17
CA TRP A 61 -2.73 -3.74 -3.15
C TRP A 61 -1.88 -3.83 -4.43
N GLY A 62 -1.46 -2.68 -4.96
CA GLY A 62 -0.58 -2.57 -6.11
C GLY A 62 0.91 -2.51 -5.76
N ALA A 63 1.27 -2.59 -4.46
CA ALA A 63 2.66 -2.53 -4.03
C ALA A 63 3.42 -3.82 -4.41
N PRO A 64 4.75 -3.75 -4.62
CA PRO A 64 5.55 -4.94 -4.88
C PRO A 64 5.48 -5.92 -3.71
N THR A 65 5.57 -7.22 -3.99
CA THR A 65 5.83 -8.20 -2.92
C THR A 65 7.29 -8.08 -2.46
N PHE A 66 7.62 -8.62 -1.29
CA PHE A 66 9.02 -8.64 -0.84
C PHE A 66 9.96 -9.29 -1.87
N ALA A 67 9.52 -10.37 -2.55
CA ALA A 67 10.33 -11.03 -3.57
C ALA A 67 10.72 -10.11 -4.73
N LEU A 68 9.83 -9.20 -5.11
CA LEU A 68 10.12 -8.18 -6.13
C LEU A 68 11.05 -7.08 -5.59
N ALA A 69 10.88 -6.68 -4.33
CA ALA A 69 11.66 -5.61 -3.70
C ALA A 69 13.04 -6.05 -3.17
N ALA A 70 13.29 -7.36 -3.02
CA ALA A 70 14.48 -7.90 -2.39
C ALA A 70 15.79 -7.42 -3.03
N GLY A 71 15.81 -7.30 -4.37
CA GLY A 71 16.96 -6.78 -5.10
C GLY A 71 17.28 -5.33 -4.78
N ALA A 72 16.24 -4.50 -4.77
CA ALA A 72 16.35 -3.09 -4.43
C ALA A 72 16.87 -2.91 -3.00
N LEU A 73 16.30 -3.65 -2.05
CA LEU A 73 16.70 -3.59 -0.65
C LEU A 73 18.13 -4.09 -0.45
N ALA A 74 18.50 -5.24 -1.01
CA ALA A 74 19.83 -5.81 -0.87
C ALA A 74 20.93 -4.85 -1.34
N ARG A 75 20.76 -4.21 -2.50
CA ARG A 75 21.71 -3.18 -3.01
C ARG A 75 21.94 -2.03 -2.02
N ARG A 76 20.92 -1.69 -1.24
CA ARG A 76 20.97 -0.56 -0.30
C ARG A 76 21.58 -0.92 1.04
N LEU A 77 21.55 -2.20 1.41
CA LEU A 77 22.11 -2.72 2.66
C LEU A 77 23.52 -3.31 2.51
N ALA A 78 23.84 -3.90 1.35
CA ALA A 78 25.10 -4.61 1.12
C ALA A 78 26.33 -3.73 1.37
N GLY A 79 27.32 -4.28 2.09
CA GLY A 79 28.57 -3.60 2.40
C GLY A 79 28.46 -2.46 3.43
N ARG A 80 27.32 -2.35 4.13
CA ARG A 80 27.06 -1.33 5.15
C ARG A 80 26.78 -1.98 6.50
N VAL A 81 27.12 -1.26 7.58
CA VAL A 81 26.74 -1.67 8.94
C VAL A 81 25.25 -1.40 9.12
N LEU A 82 24.49 -2.42 9.51
CA LEU A 82 23.07 -2.29 9.79
C LEU A 82 22.85 -1.54 11.09
N VAL A 83 21.90 -0.62 11.11
CA VAL A 83 21.53 0.18 12.28
C VAL A 83 20.01 0.24 12.38
N ALA A 84 19.44 0.08 13.57
CA ALA A 84 18.00 0.26 13.78
C ALA A 84 17.66 0.58 15.24
N HIS A 85 16.48 1.16 15.47
CA HIS A 85 15.97 1.40 16.81
C HIS A 85 15.14 0.20 17.28
N ASN A 86 15.75 -0.65 18.11
CA ASN A 86 15.27 -2.02 18.41
C ASN A 86 15.61 -3.06 17.33
N LEU A 87 16.87 -3.05 16.86
CA LEU A 87 17.39 -3.93 15.80
C LEU A 87 16.94 -5.39 15.85
N ALA A 88 16.81 -6.01 17.04
CA ALA A 88 16.35 -7.39 17.15
C ALA A 88 14.96 -7.62 16.53
N PHE A 89 14.12 -6.59 16.46
CA PHE A 89 12.83 -6.60 15.80
C PHE A 89 12.96 -6.50 14.27
N ASP A 90 13.71 -5.52 13.75
CA ASP A 90 13.88 -5.34 12.31
C ASP A 90 14.64 -6.52 11.70
N ALA A 91 15.76 -6.90 12.32
CA ALA A 91 16.64 -7.97 11.86
C ALA A 91 15.90 -9.30 11.71
N ARG A 92 15.05 -9.69 12.66
CA ARG A 92 14.28 -10.95 12.54
C ARG A 92 13.27 -10.93 11.38
N PHE A 93 12.71 -9.76 11.06
CA PHE A 93 11.76 -9.62 9.95
C PHE A 93 12.48 -9.62 8.62
N LEU A 94 13.59 -8.87 8.52
CA LEU A 94 14.46 -8.89 7.35
C LEU A 94 15.00 -10.29 7.08
N ALA A 95 15.57 -10.96 8.08
CA ALA A 95 16.05 -12.35 7.96
C ALA A 95 14.94 -13.30 7.49
N ALA A 96 13.73 -13.19 8.04
CA ALA A 96 12.60 -14.03 7.64
C ALA A 96 12.15 -13.77 6.18
N GLU A 97 12.13 -12.51 5.74
CA GLU A 97 11.75 -12.16 4.37
C GLU A 97 12.84 -12.53 3.35
N PHE A 98 14.11 -12.26 3.65
CA PHE A 98 15.24 -12.69 2.82
C PHE A 98 15.34 -14.22 2.74
N GLY A 99 15.09 -14.93 3.84
CA GLY A 99 15.02 -16.40 3.85
C GLY A 99 13.94 -16.95 2.91
N ARG A 100 12.81 -16.26 2.74
CA ARG A 100 11.74 -16.66 1.80
C ARG A 100 12.13 -16.54 0.33
N VAL A 101 13.14 -15.73 0.02
CA VAL A 101 13.71 -15.60 -1.34
C VAL A 101 15.03 -16.38 -1.48
N GLY A 102 15.33 -17.27 -0.53
CA GLY A 102 16.50 -18.14 -0.57
C GLY A 102 17.81 -17.49 -0.15
N VAL A 103 17.75 -16.37 0.58
CA VAL A 103 18.92 -15.68 1.11
C VAL A 103 19.00 -15.88 2.61
N ASP A 104 19.99 -16.65 3.04
CA ASP A 104 20.36 -16.77 4.45
C ASP A 104 21.49 -15.78 4.74
N ALA A 105 21.21 -14.80 5.59
CA ALA A 105 22.15 -13.73 5.93
C ALA A 105 21.95 -13.32 7.38
N ASP A 106 23.05 -12.91 8.01
CA ASP A 106 23.05 -12.46 9.39
C ASP A 106 22.80 -10.96 9.46
N PHE A 107 21.64 -10.56 9.98
CA PHE A 107 21.22 -9.15 10.11
C PHE A 107 21.67 -8.54 11.45
N ASP A 108 22.91 -8.82 11.82
CA ASP A 108 23.57 -8.22 12.98
C ASP A 108 24.01 -6.77 12.71
N GLY A 109 24.17 -5.99 13.78
CA GLY A 109 24.48 -4.56 13.66
C GLY A 109 24.32 -3.78 14.95
N LEU A 110 24.08 -2.48 14.80
CA LEU A 110 24.01 -1.52 15.91
C LEU A 110 22.57 -1.19 16.28
N CYS A 111 22.23 -1.34 17.56
CA CYS A 111 20.90 -1.03 18.07
C CYS A 111 20.90 0.32 18.79
N THR A 112 20.30 1.36 18.19
CA THR A 112 20.30 2.70 18.77
C THR A 112 19.58 2.74 20.12
N MET A 113 18.55 1.91 20.32
CA MET A 113 17.89 1.74 21.62
C MET A 113 18.90 1.35 22.71
N ARG A 114 19.72 0.32 22.46
CA ARG A 114 20.75 -0.11 23.42
C ARG A 114 21.83 0.94 23.62
N LEU A 115 22.26 1.57 22.54
CA LEU A 115 23.27 2.63 22.58
C LEU A 115 22.79 3.89 23.31
N SER A 116 21.48 4.12 23.35
CA SER A 116 20.85 5.20 24.13
C SER A 116 20.58 4.83 25.60
N GLY A 117 21.20 3.77 26.13
CA GLY A 117 21.17 3.46 27.56
C GLY A 117 20.01 2.58 28.04
N GLY A 118 19.30 1.86 27.17
CA GLY A 118 18.33 0.84 27.61
C GLY A 118 17.11 0.66 26.71
N ARG A 119 16.08 -0.02 27.20
CA ARG A 119 14.83 -0.35 26.45
C ARG A 119 13.86 0.84 26.39
N ARG A 120 14.31 1.99 25.92
CA ARG A 120 13.48 3.20 25.73
C ARG A 120 12.91 3.27 24.32
N SER A 121 11.82 3.99 24.13
CA SER A 121 11.22 4.17 22.81
C SER A 121 12.06 5.12 21.93
N LEU A 122 11.89 5.04 20.62
CA LEU A 122 12.52 5.98 19.69
C LEU A 122 12.11 7.42 20.02
N ARG A 123 10.82 7.64 20.30
CA ARG A 123 10.27 8.93 20.71
C ARG A 123 11.01 9.52 21.90
N ASP A 124 11.20 8.75 22.96
CA ASP A 124 11.84 9.24 24.19
C ASP A 124 13.32 9.55 23.95
N CYS A 125 14.03 8.65 23.25
CA CYS A 125 15.44 8.87 22.91
C CYS A 125 15.63 10.08 22.00
N CYS A 126 14.74 10.29 21.03
CA CYS A 126 14.76 11.46 20.15
C CYS A 126 14.45 12.75 20.92
N ALA A 127 13.48 12.73 21.84
CA ALA A 127 13.17 13.87 22.70
C ALA A 127 14.38 14.28 23.56
N ASP A 128 15.00 13.32 24.24
CA ASP A 128 16.20 13.54 25.06
C ASP A 128 17.36 14.10 24.22
N ALA A 129 17.51 13.61 22.99
CA ALA A 129 18.58 14.02 22.09
C ALA A 129 18.29 15.33 21.34
N GLY A 130 17.09 15.91 21.43
CA GLY A 130 16.66 17.07 20.64
C GLY A 130 16.50 16.79 19.15
N VAL A 131 16.09 15.57 18.78
CA VAL A 131 15.80 15.13 17.41
C VAL A 131 14.29 15.21 17.18
N PRO A 132 13.80 15.94 16.17
CA PRO A 132 12.38 15.97 15.87
C PRO A 132 11.94 14.61 15.31
N LEU A 133 10.82 14.11 15.83
CA LEU A 133 10.13 12.94 15.29
C LEU A 133 8.73 13.38 14.82
N LEU A 134 8.64 13.68 13.53
CA LEU A 134 7.39 14.00 12.84
C LEU A 134 6.86 12.71 12.18
N ASP A 135 5.54 12.55 12.08
CA ASP A 135 4.90 11.41 11.41
C ASP A 135 5.35 10.02 11.89
N ALA A 136 5.51 9.87 13.21
CA ALA A 136 5.79 8.57 13.84
C ALA A 136 4.83 7.46 13.36
N HIS A 137 5.36 6.24 13.25
CA HIS A 137 4.72 5.07 12.63
C HIS A 137 4.68 5.12 11.09
N SER A 138 5.72 5.74 10.54
CA SER A 138 6.11 5.70 9.14
C SER A 138 7.54 5.21 9.09
N ALA A 139 7.80 4.12 8.36
CA ALA A 139 9.12 3.50 8.38
C ALA A 139 10.22 4.49 7.98
N LEU A 140 9.93 5.35 7.00
CA LEU A 140 10.91 6.35 6.57
C LEU A 140 11.16 7.42 7.65
N ALA A 141 10.10 7.92 8.28
CA ALA A 141 10.24 8.95 9.32
C ALA A 141 10.99 8.41 10.54
N ASP A 142 10.67 7.18 10.96
CA ASP A 142 11.31 6.50 12.07
C ASP A 142 12.78 6.16 11.74
N ALA A 143 13.09 5.73 10.51
CA ALA A 143 14.47 5.52 10.06
C ALA A 143 15.29 6.83 10.02
N HIS A 144 14.72 7.95 9.56
CA HIS A 144 15.39 9.26 9.63
C HIS A 144 15.64 9.71 11.07
N ALA A 145 14.66 9.54 11.95
CA ALA A 145 14.82 9.89 13.36
C ALA A 145 15.87 9.02 14.03
N ALA A 146 15.89 7.71 13.75
CA ALA A 146 16.93 6.79 14.21
C ALA A 146 18.31 7.17 13.66
N ALA A 147 18.41 7.60 12.39
CA ALA A 147 19.65 8.06 11.79
C ALA A 147 20.17 9.36 12.45
N ALA A 148 19.28 10.32 12.68
CA ALA A 148 19.59 11.57 13.36
C ALA A 148 19.98 11.34 14.83
N LEU A 149 19.31 10.41 15.52
CA LEU A 149 19.70 9.96 16.86
C LEU A 149 21.09 9.33 16.82
N PHE A 150 21.34 8.40 15.89
CA PHE A 150 22.62 7.72 15.73
C PHE A 150 23.76 8.70 15.47
N ALA A 151 23.53 9.75 14.69
CA ALA A 151 24.52 10.80 14.44
C ALA A 151 24.92 11.58 15.71
N ARG A 152 24.05 11.62 16.74
CA ARG A 152 24.30 12.32 18.02
C ARG A 152 24.87 11.42 19.12
N LEU A 153 24.86 10.10 18.92
CA LEU A 153 25.45 9.16 19.87
C LEU A 153 26.99 9.23 19.83
N PRO A 154 27.69 8.90 20.92
CA PRO A 154 29.15 8.83 20.91
C PRO A 154 29.68 7.82 19.88
N GLU A 155 31.00 7.79 19.69
CA GLU A 155 31.62 6.72 18.91
C GLU A 155 31.23 5.35 19.47
N VAL A 156 30.94 4.43 18.56
CA VAL A 156 30.43 3.10 18.87
C VAL A 156 31.44 2.06 18.39
N PRO A 157 31.50 0.88 19.05
CA PRO A 157 32.33 -0.22 18.58
C PRO A 157 32.05 -0.56 17.11
N GLY A 158 33.08 -1.00 16.40
CA GLY A 158 32.92 -1.49 15.04
C GLY A 158 31.96 -2.68 15.00
N ALA A 159 31.01 -2.63 14.06
CA ALA A 159 30.16 -3.76 13.71
C ALA A 159 30.46 -4.21 12.28
N GLY A 160 30.17 -5.48 11.97
CA GLY A 160 30.36 -6.05 10.65
C GLY A 160 29.45 -5.38 9.61
N ALA A 161 29.96 -5.27 8.38
CA ALA A 161 29.13 -4.88 7.24
C ALA A 161 28.26 -6.06 6.83
N LEU A 162 27.03 -5.78 6.41
CA LEU A 162 26.10 -6.80 5.95
C LEU A 162 26.57 -7.39 4.63
N ASP A 163 26.74 -8.72 4.60
CA ASP A 163 27.05 -9.48 3.39
C ASP A 163 25.75 -10.00 2.77
N LEU A 164 25.35 -9.40 1.64
CA LEU A 164 24.19 -9.83 0.87
C LEU A 164 24.61 -10.09 -0.58
N PRO A 165 24.17 -11.20 -1.18
CA PRO A 165 24.41 -11.45 -2.59
C PRO A 165 23.68 -10.40 -3.45
N PRO A 166 24.16 -10.11 -4.66
CA PRO A 166 23.37 -9.35 -5.62
C PRO A 166 22.09 -10.13 -5.95
N LEU A 167 20.94 -9.47 -5.81
CA LEU A 167 19.62 -10.04 -6.10
C LEU A 167 18.93 -9.18 -7.15
N GLY A 168 18.26 -9.84 -8.12
CA GLY A 168 17.21 -9.30 -8.99
C GLY A 168 17.40 -7.91 -9.63
N ALA A 169 16.41 -7.50 -10.42
CA ALA A 169 16.33 -6.12 -10.93
C ALA A 169 15.85 -5.13 -9.85
N ASP A 170 15.99 -3.83 -10.08
CA ASP A 170 15.30 -2.80 -9.27
C ASP A 170 13.81 -2.78 -9.62
N VAL A 171 12.98 -2.53 -8.62
CA VAL A 171 11.55 -2.27 -8.80
C VAL A 171 11.23 -0.86 -8.31
N PRO A 172 10.20 -0.21 -8.89
CA PRO A 172 9.79 1.12 -8.46
C PRO A 172 9.41 1.15 -6.98
N GLU A 173 9.73 2.27 -6.32
CA GLU A 173 9.26 2.57 -4.98
C GLU A 173 7.75 2.85 -5.00
N VAL A 174 7.04 2.30 -4.01
CA VAL A 174 5.64 2.65 -3.77
C VAL A 174 5.57 3.33 -2.41
N ARG A 175 5.30 4.63 -2.37
CA ARG A 175 5.19 5.40 -1.13
C ARG A 175 3.74 5.43 -0.63
N ARG A 176 3.56 5.66 0.67
CA ARG A 176 2.24 5.90 1.28
C ARG A 176 1.49 7.01 0.53
N GLY A 177 0.19 6.87 0.36
CA GLY A 177 -0.66 7.84 -0.35
C GLY A 177 -0.58 7.79 -1.89
N ALA A 178 0.26 6.93 -2.48
CA ALA A 178 0.32 6.76 -3.93
C ALA A 178 -1.03 6.33 -4.55
N ALA A 179 -1.84 5.57 -3.80
CA ALA A 179 -3.18 5.17 -4.22
C ALA A 179 -4.17 6.35 -4.29
N ASP A 180 -4.01 7.37 -3.45
CA ASP A 180 -4.90 8.55 -3.46
C ASP A 180 -4.61 9.44 -4.67
N LEU A 181 -3.35 9.50 -5.12
CA LEU A 181 -2.93 10.24 -6.31
C LEU A 181 -3.35 9.54 -7.63
N ALA A 182 -3.59 8.23 -7.58
CA ALA A 182 -3.99 7.44 -8.75
C ALA A 182 -5.48 7.56 -9.11
N GLY A 183 -6.32 8.13 -8.23
CA GLY A 183 -7.73 8.43 -8.51
C GLY A 183 -8.64 7.20 -8.54
N GLY A 184 -9.80 7.30 -7.87
CA GLY A 184 -10.69 6.18 -7.59
C GLY A 184 -11.25 5.47 -8.83
N VAL A 185 -10.84 4.22 -9.04
CA VAL A 185 -11.51 3.28 -9.95
C VAL A 185 -11.39 1.87 -9.39
N LEU A 186 -12.53 1.15 -9.44
CA LEU A 186 -12.78 -0.26 -9.16
C LEU A 186 -11.52 -1.16 -9.03
N ALA A 187 -11.46 -1.94 -7.95
CA ALA A 187 -10.48 -3.01 -7.76
C ALA A 187 -10.70 -4.11 -8.82
N GLY A 188 -10.16 -3.87 -10.02
CA GLY A 188 -10.20 -4.77 -11.16
C GLY A 188 -9.40 -6.04 -10.89
N THR A 189 -9.83 -7.10 -11.56
CA THR A 189 -9.27 -8.45 -11.57
C THR A 189 -7.81 -8.46 -12.05
N ALA A 190 -6.87 -8.10 -11.18
CA ALA A 190 -5.45 -8.39 -11.40
C ALA A 190 -5.18 -9.84 -10.98
N GLY A 191 -4.97 -10.70 -11.99
CA GLY A 191 -4.63 -12.11 -11.80
C GLY A 191 -3.31 -12.25 -11.04
N MET A 192 -3.38 -12.77 -9.82
CA MET A 192 -2.23 -13.36 -9.15
C MET A 192 -2.04 -14.75 -9.76
N ALA A 193 -1.06 -14.91 -10.66
CA ALA A 193 -0.65 -16.24 -11.09
C ALA A 193 -0.15 -17.01 -9.85
N PRO A 194 -0.57 -18.28 -9.64
CA PRO A 194 -0.04 -19.07 -8.55
C PRO A 194 1.46 -19.32 -8.80
N ALA A 195 2.29 -19.08 -7.79
CA ALA A 195 3.70 -19.44 -7.80
C ALA A 195 3.79 -20.96 -8.04
N GLY A 196 4.25 -21.34 -9.24
CA GLY A 196 4.57 -22.71 -9.56
C GLY A 196 5.74 -23.18 -8.72
N THR A 197 5.55 -24.30 -8.03
CA THR A 197 6.62 -25.08 -7.40
C THR A 197 7.56 -25.60 -8.49
N ALA A 198 8.79 -25.09 -8.54
CA ALA A 198 9.85 -25.68 -9.38
C ALA A 198 10.35 -26.97 -8.72
N PRO A 199 10.53 -28.07 -9.46
CA PRO A 199 11.11 -29.29 -8.92
C PRO A 199 12.63 -29.15 -8.78
N ALA A 200 13.16 -29.75 -7.72
CA ALA A 200 14.58 -29.95 -7.52
C ALA A 200 15.14 -30.98 -8.52
N GLY A 201 16.34 -30.72 -9.04
CA GLY A 201 17.19 -31.74 -9.66
C GLY A 201 17.88 -31.32 -10.95
N GLY A 202 19.22 -31.33 -10.95
CA GLY A 202 20.03 -31.38 -12.18
C GLY A 202 21.30 -30.54 -12.13
N VAL A 203 22.38 -31.12 -11.61
CA VAL A 203 23.75 -30.68 -11.94
C VAL A 203 24.05 -31.15 -13.37
N PRO A 204 24.78 -30.37 -14.19
CA PRO A 204 26.08 -30.90 -14.59
C PRO A 204 27.20 -29.84 -14.58
N ALA A 205 28.39 -30.40 -14.69
CA ALA A 205 29.69 -29.83 -14.39
C ALA A 205 30.33 -29.06 -15.56
N SER A 206 31.28 -28.21 -15.19
CA SER A 206 32.56 -27.90 -15.85
C SER A 206 32.58 -27.33 -17.28
N GLY A 207 33.16 -26.12 -17.40
CA GLY A 207 33.63 -25.56 -18.66
C GLY A 207 34.54 -24.35 -18.44
N LEU A 208 35.82 -24.62 -18.20
CA LEU A 208 36.92 -23.66 -18.10
C LEU A 208 37.26 -23.13 -19.51
N LEU A 209 37.36 -21.81 -19.70
CA LEU A 209 38.34 -21.20 -20.62
C LEU A 209 38.42 -19.67 -20.45
N ALA A 210 39.66 -19.22 -20.50
CA ALA A 210 40.18 -17.90 -20.19
C ALA A 210 39.95 -16.85 -21.29
N GLY A 211 40.15 -15.57 -20.96
CA GLY A 211 40.63 -14.59 -21.94
C GLY A 211 40.24 -13.13 -21.76
N ALA A 212 41.22 -12.32 -21.35
CA ALA A 212 41.50 -10.95 -21.80
C ALA A 212 40.75 -9.73 -21.19
N ALA A 213 41.53 -8.92 -20.48
CA ALA A 213 41.38 -7.47 -20.30
C ALA A 213 41.71 -6.71 -21.61
N PRO A 214 41.33 -5.42 -21.72
CA PRO A 214 42.29 -4.33 -21.45
C PRO A 214 41.65 -3.15 -20.65
N ARG A 215 42.34 -2.61 -19.63
CA ARG A 215 43.16 -1.38 -19.60
C ARG A 215 42.47 -0.03 -19.93
N SER A 216 42.15 0.69 -18.84
CA SER A 216 42.54 2.07 -18.47
C SER A 216 42.43 3.25 -19.45
N GLY A 217 41.74 4.30 -18.99
CA GLY A 217 41.91 5.70 -19.44
C GLY A 217 41.31 6.68 -18.44
N ALA A 218 42.15 7.27 -17.59
CA ALA A 218 41.82 8.38 -16.69
C ALA A 218 41.96 9.72 -17.44
N LEU A 219 41.17 10.74 -17.08
CA LEU A 219 41.58 12.14 -17.15
C LEU A 219 40.79 12.97 -16.12
N ALA A 220 41.57 13.75 -15.36
CA ALA A 220 41.16 14.67 -14.32
C ALA A 220 40.71 16.04 -14.88
N GLY A 221 40.01 16.82 -14.06
CA GLY A 221 39.73 18.24 -14.33
C GLY A 221 38.96 18.89 -13.19
N ALA A 222 39.69 19.52 -12.28
CA ALA A 222 39.19 20.30 -11.16
C ALA A 222 38.70 21.69 -11.59
N THR A 223 37.71 22.25 -10.88
CA THR A 223 37.71 23.64 -10.34
C THR A 223 36.51 23.86 -9.41
N ARG A 224 36.76 24.36 -8.20
CA ARG A 224 35.86 25.15 -7.32
C ARG A 224 36.42 26.60 -7.28
N PRO A 225 35.89 27.56 -6.49
CA PRO A 225 34.55 27.82 -5.95
C PRO A 225 34.06 29.26 -6.24
N VAL A 226 32.82 29.61 -5.87
CA VAL A 226 32.47 31.00 -5.51
C VAL A 226 31.66 30.99 -4.21
N GLU A 227 32.24 31.57 -3.17
CA GLU A 227 31.55 32.14 -2.00
C GLU A 227 31.05 33.54 -2.36
N LEU A 228 29.87 33.91 -1.90
CA LEU A 228 29.58 35.30 -1.54
C LEU A 228 28.88 35.35 -0.19
N SER A 229 29.45 36.21 0.64
CA SER A 229 29.20 36.44 2.05
C SER A 229 28.15 37.52 2.29
N GLY A 230 27.57 37.50 3.49
CA GLY A 230 27.33 38.72 4.27
C GLY A 230 25.92 39.31 4.24
N GLY A 231 25.37 39.57 5.43
CA GLY A 231 24.21 40.46 5.59
C GLY A 231 23.35 40.25 6.84
N THR A 232 23.92 40.46 8.02
CA THR A 232 23.20 40.63 9.30
C THR A 232 22.35 41.92 9.31
N LEU A 233 21.22 41.92 10.03
CA LEU A 233 20.71 42.96 10.98
C LEU A 233 19.25 42.63 11.36
N ALA A 234 18.95 42.32 12.63
CA ALA A 234 18.29 43.21 13.62
C ALA A 234 16.91 43.75 13.17
N GLY A 235 15.80 43.70 13.90
CA GLY A 235 15.48 43.52 15.31
C GLY A 235 14.17 44.28 15.60
N GLY A 236 13.45 43.94 16.68
CA GLY A 236 12.39 44.77 17.30
C GLY A 236 10.99 44.64 16.69
N THR A 237 9.98 44.05 17.33
CA THR A 237 9.21 44.43 18.54
C THR A 237 7.78 44.89 18.22
N ARG A 238 6.84 44.23 18.90
CA ARG A 238 5.61 44.74 19.55
C ARG A 238 4.33 44.96 18.73
N ALA A 239 3.34 44.15 19.18
CA ALA A 239 2.09 44.55 19.84
C ALA A 239 0.82 44.73 18.98
N GLY A 240 -0.20 43.96 19.38
CA GLY A 240 -1.38 44.58 20.01
C GLY A 240 -2.73 44.39 19.33
N GLY A 241 -3.66 43.76 20.05
CA GLY A 241 -5.09 44.09 20.05
C GLY A 241 -5.96 43.31 19.06
N THR A 242 -6.82 42.37 19.52
CA THR A 242 -8.26 42.56 19.87
C THR A 242 -9.14 43.00 18.68
N ARG A 243 -10.36 42.52 18.41
CA ARG A 243 -11.40 41.80 19.18
C ARG A 243 -12.54 41.46 18.20
N ALA A 244 -13.42 40.54 18.62
CA ALA A 244 -14.85 40.39 18.27
C ALA A 244 -15.21 40.08 16.80
N GLY A 245 -16.11 39.14 16.47
CA GLY A 245 -17.30 38.68 17.19
C GLY A 245 -18.53 39.15 16.40
N GLY A 246 -19.35 38.22 15.90
CA GLY A 246 -20.57 38.61 15.18
C GLY A 246 -21.23 37.45 14.45
N THR A 247 -22.39 37.06 14.95
CA THR A 247 -23.23 35.91 14.56
C THR A 247 -24.31 36.28 13.54
N ARG A 248 -25.05 35.23 13.12
CA ARG A 248 -26.42 35.17 12.55
C ARG A 248 -26.51 35.14 11.02
N SER A 249 -26.99 34.04 10.42
CA SER A 249 -28.36 33.47 10.41
C SER A 249 -29.31 34.21 9.49
N GLY A 250 -29.94 33.49 8.56
CA GLY A 250 -31.12 33.96 7.83
C GLY A 250 -31.32 33.25 6.49
N GLU A 251 -32.20 32.23 6.50
CA GLU A 251 -32.89 31.69 5.32
C GLU A 251 -33.62 32.78 4.51
N VAL A 252 -33.96 32.52 3.25
CA VAL A 252 -35.35 32.52 2.72
C VAL A 252 -35.40 31.93 1.30
N LEU A 253 -36.49 31.22 1.08
CA LEU A 253 -37.00 30.41 -0.04
C LEU A 253 -37.38 31.16 -1.34
N ALA A 254 -37.79 30.31 -2.30
CA ALA A 254 -38.62 30.52 -3.50
C ALA A 254 -37.83 30.70 -4.81
N GLY A 255 -38.15 30.04 -5.92
CA GLY A 255 -39.29 29.23 -6.33
C GLY A 255 -39.43 29.38 -7.86
N GLY A 256 -39.76 28.32 -8.60
CA GLY A 256 -39.93 28.43 -10.06
C GLY A 256 -40.13 27.12 -10.83
N ALA A 257 -41.37 26.64 -10.83
CA ALA A 257 -42.16 25.99 -11.91
C ALA A 257 -41.67 26.20 -13.38
N LEU A 258 -41.99 25.41 -14.43
CA LEU A 258 -42.88 24.27 -14.72
C LEU A 258 -42.67 23.83 -16.21
N ALA A 259 -43.16 22.63 -16.56
CA ALA A 259 -43.64 22.14 -17.87
C ALA A 259 -42.61 21.75 -18.98
N GLY A 260 -42.79 20.70 -19.80
CA GLY A 260 -43.85 19.69 -19.95
C GLY A 260 -43.76 18.98 -21.33
N GLY A 261 -44.10 17.68 -21.38
CA GLY A 261 -44.49 16.89 -22.58
C GLY A 261 -43.36 16.22 -23.39
N SER A 262 -43.52 15.09 -24.10
CA SER A 262 -44.57 14.07 -24.23
C SER A 262 -44.05 12.95 -25.16
N LEU A 263 -44.24 11.69 -24.73
CA LEU A 263 -44.51 10.45 -25.47
C LEU A 263 -43.59 9.96 -26.63
N GLY A 264 -43.01 8.77 -26.40
CA GLY A 264 -42.58 7.82 -27.43
C GLY A 264 -41.92 6.59 -26.80
N GLY A 265 -42.56 5.42 -26.85
CA GLY A 265 -41.96 4.12 -26.49
C GLY A 265 -42.27 3.05 -27.56
N PRO A 266 -41.80 1.80 -27.43
CA PRO A 266 -40.76 1.31 -26.53
C PRO A 266 -39.59 0.66 -27.30
N ALA A 267 -38.41 0.67 -26.68
CA ALA A 267 -37.37 -0.33 -26.94
C ALA A 267 -36.95 -0.91 -25.60
N ILE A 268 -36.94 -2.24 -25.49
CA ILE A 268 -36.60 -3.00 -24.29
C ILE A 268 -35.19 -2.56 -23.81
N GLY A 269 -35.14 -1.79 -22.73
CA GLY A 269 -33.92 -1.17 -22.22
C GLY A 269 -33.28 -2.00 -21.12
N VAL A 270 -32.23 -2.75 -21.45
CA VAL A 270 -31.27 -3.24 -20.45
C VAL A 270 -30.48 -2.03 -19.95
N ALA A 271 -30.71 -1.58 -18.72
CA ALA A 271 -29.91 -0.52 -18.14
C ALA A 271 -28.45 -1.02 -17.95
N ALA A 272 -27.51 -0.42 -18.69
CA ALA A 272 -26.09 -0.54 -18.47
C ALA A 272 -25.61 0.77 -17.84
N ILE A 273 -25.09 0.73 -16.62
CA ILE A 273 -24.40 1.89 -16.03
C ILE A 273 -22.95 1.82 -16.53
N GLY A 274 -22.57 2.77 -17.39
CA GLY A 274 -21.21 2.85 -17.94
C GLY A 274 -20.24 3.49 -16.95
N VAL A 275 -19.16 2.77 -16.62
CA VAL A 275 -17.95 3.31 -15.99
C VAL A 275 -16.78 2.90 -16.89
N ALA A 276 -15.99 3.86 -17.34
CA ALA A 276 -14.97 3.67 -18.36
C ALA A 276 -13.74 2.90 -17.84
N ALA A 277 -13.20 1.99 -18.64
CA ALA A 277 -11.86 1.43 -18.50
C ALA A 277 -11.17 1.32 -19.87
N ILE A 278 -9.90 1.75 -19.90
CA ILE A 278 -9.02 1.87 -21.05
C ILE A 278 -8.25 0.56 -21.26
N GLY A 279 -8.24 0.03 -22.48
CA GLY A 279 -7.40 -1.10 -22.89
C GLY A 279 -6.04 -0.65 -23.45
N VAL A 280 -5.03 -1.51 -23.35
CA VAL A 280 -3.69 -1.35 -23.97
C VAL A 280 -3.50 -2.44 -25.05
N PRO A 281 -2.84 -2.15 -26.19
CA PRO A 281 -2.96 -2.96 -27.41
C PRO A 281 -1.98 -4.14 -27.48
N GLY A 282 -2.36 -5.17 -28.25
CA GLY A 282 -1.49 -6.25 -28.73
C GLY A 282 -1.91 -6.72 -30.13
N ALA A 283 -1.00 -6.56 -31.08
CA ALA A 283 -1.01 -6.79 -32.54
C ALA A 283 -2.09 -7.70 -33.19
N GLY A 284 -2.79 -7.13 -34.18
CA GLY A 284 -3.49 -7.84 -35.28
C GLY A 284 -4.92 -7.34 -35.53
N GLY A 285 -5.12 -6.36 -36.43
CA GLY A 285 -6.46 -5.90 -36.85
C GLY A 285 -7.20 -6.90 -37.76
N PRO A 286 -8.51 -6.70 -38.06
CA PRO A 286 -9.17 -5.40 -38.17
C PRO A 286 -10.41 -5.17 -37.26
N ALA A 287 -10.55 -3.90 -36.87
CA ALA A 287 -11.74 -3.08 -36.62
C ALA A 287 -12.94 -3.59 -35.77
N ALA A 288 -13.12 -2.85 -34.66
CA ALA A 288 -14.37 -2.42 -34.01
C ALA A 288 -14.94 -3.23 -32.82
N GLY A 289 -14.76 -2.69 -31.60
CA GLY A 289 -15.72 -2.80 -30.50
C GLY A 289 -15.25 -3.44 -29.18
N GLY A 290 -14.52 -2.70 -28.34
CA GLY A 290 -14.17 -3.13 -26.97
C GLY A 290 -15.23 -2.75 -25.92
N ALA A 291 -15.63 -3.69 -25.06
CA ALA A 291 -16.57 -3.50 -23.96
C ALA A 291 -15.99 -4.04 -22.63
N GLY A 292 -15.86 -3.18 -21.62
CA GLY A 292 -15.56 -3.58 -20.24
C GLY A 292 -16.76 -4.25 -19.58
N SER A 293 -16.55 -5.34 -18.84
CA SER A 293 -17.66 -6.06 -18.19
C SER A 293 -18.07 -5.37 -16.88
N ALA A 294 -19.12 -4.56 -16.93
CA ALA A 294 -19.80 -4.08 -15.73
C ALA A 294 -20.26 -5.27 -14.86
N VAL A 295 -20.00 -5.22 -13.56
CA VAL A 295 -20.56 -6.20 -12.61
C VAL A 295 -22.07 -6.05 -12.64
N ARG A 296 -22.77 -7.05 -13.16
CA ARG A 296 -24.24 -7.13 -13.15
C ARG A 296 -24.66 -8.12 -12.08
N LEU A 297 -25.65 -7.72 -11.28
CA LEU A 297 -26.39 -8.63 -10.40
C LEU A 297 -27.75 -8.94 -11.02
N ALA A 298 -28.21 -10.17 -10.85
CA ALA A 298 -29.54 -10.63 -11.18
C ALA A 298 -30.24 -11.21 -9.95
N ARG A 299 -31.57 -11.24 -9.95
CA ARG A 299 -32.35 -11.93 -8.90
C ARG A 299 -31.94 -13.40 -8.85
N GLY A 300 -31.79 -13.92 -7.64
CA GLY A 300 -31.30 -15.27 -7.37
C GLY A 300 -29.78 -15.38 -7.20
N ASP A 301 -29.01 -14.33 -7.54
CA ASP A 301 -27.56 -14.33 -7.37
C ASP A 301 -27.16 -14.48 -5.91
N LEU A 302 -26.09 -15.22 -5.67
CA LEU A 302 -25.57 -15.47 -4.33
C LEU A 302 -24.54 -14.40 -3.94
N VAL A 303 -24.84 -13.67 -2.88
CA VAL A 303 -23.98 -12.65 -2.29
C VAL A 303 -23.42 -13.13 -0.94
N VAL A 304 -22.15 -12.81 -0.67
CA VAL A 304 -21.49 -13.04 0.61
C VAL A 304 -21.02 -11.70 1.17
N PHE A 305 -21.06 -11.55 2.50
CA PHE A 305 -20.55 -10.35 3.19
C PHE A 305 -19.28 -10.66 4.00
N THR A 306 -18.35 -9.71 4.05
CA THR A 306 -17.13 -9.82 4.86
C THR A 306 -16.69 -8.47 5.44
N GLY A 307 -16.00 -8.51 6.59
CA GLY A 307 -15.58 -7.31 7.31
C GLY A 307 -16.64 -6.76 8.27
N GLN A 308 -16.24 -5.74 9.04
CA GLN A 308 -17.11 -4.90 9.87
C GLN A 308 -17.59 -3.75 8.98
N MET A 309 -18.90 -3.68 8.78
CA MET A 309 -19.55 -2.77 7.85
C MET A 309 -20.11 -1.55 8.57
N ASP A 310 -20.30 -0.43 7.88
CA ASP A 310 -20.86 0.80 8.45
C ASP A 310 -22.30 0.58 8.93
N ASP A 311 -23.12 -0.02 8.07
CA ASP A 311 -24.45 -0.50 8.43
C ASP A 311 -24.36 -1.91 9.04
N ALA A 312 -25.23 -2.19 10.02
CA ALA A 312 -25.29 -3.51 10.66
C ALA A 312 -25.54 -4.61 9.62
N ARG A 313 -24.87 -5.77 9.78
CA ARG A 313 -24.94 -6.87 8.80
C ARG A 313 -26.37 -7.29 8.46
N ASP A 314 -27.26 -7.32 9.44
CA ASP A 314 -28.65 -7.72 9.24
C ASP A 314 -29.43 -6.75 8.34
N VAL A 315 -29.07 -5.45 8.35
CA VAL A 315 -29.64 -4.44 7.44
C VAL A 315 -29.25 -4.78 6.00
N TRP A 316 -27.98 -5.08 5.75
CA TRP A 316 -27.52 -5.46 4.42
C TRP A 316 -28.10 -6.79 3.92
N VAL A 317 -28.19 -7.79 4.82
CA VAL A 317 -28.84 -9.07 4.53
C VAL A 317 -30.30 -8.83 4.14
N GLY A 318 -31.03 -8.01 4.90
CA GLY A 318 -32.42 -7.64 4.61
C GLY A 318 -32.59 -6.95 3.27
N ARG A 319 -31.75 -5.96 2.95
CA ARG A 319 -31.77 -5.25 1.64
C ARG A 319 -31.50 -6.19 0.46
N ALA A 320 -30.54 -7.11 0.61
CA ALA A 320 -30.20 -8.09 -0.42
C ALA A 320 -31.35 -9.07 -0.66
N LEU A 321 -31.90 -9.66 0.41
CA LEU A 321 -33.04 -10.58 0.33
C LEU A 321 -34.28 -9.89 -0.26
N GLY A 322 -34.58 -8.67 0.18
CA GLY A 322 -35.70 -7.86 -0.34
C GLY A 322 -35.58 -7.51 -1.82
N SER A 323 -34.35 -7.48 -2.35
CA SER A 323 -34.07 -7.27 -3.78
C SER A 323 -34.08 -8.56 -4.60
N GLY A 324 -34.43 -9.69 -3.98
CA GLY A 324 -34.49 -11.01 -4.62
C GLY A 324 -33.15 -11.72 -4.73
N LEU A 325 -32.11 -11.30 -4.00
CA LEU A 325 -30.82 -11.98 -3.96
C LEU A 325 -30.79 -13.07 -2.90
N ARG A 326 -29.85 -14.01 -3.02
CA ARG A 326 -29.57 -15.02 -2.00
C ARG A 326 -28.36 -14.59 -1.18
N VAL A 327 -28.39 -14.78 0.12
CA VAL A 327 -27.28 -14.43 1.00
C VAL A 327 -26.71 -15.68 1.68
N ASN A 328 -25.38 -15.82 1.66
CA ASN A 328 -24.68 -16.85 2.42
C ASN A 328 -23.72 -16.17 3.43
N SER A 329 -23.92 -16.47 4.71
CA SER A 329 -23.09 -15.98 5.82
C SER A 329 -21.78 -16.77 6.01
N GLY A 330 -21.65 -17.90 5.31
CA GLY A 330 -20.52 -18.81 5.34
C GLY A 330 -19.35 -18.37 4.45
N TYR A 331 -18.87 -19.28 3.60
CA TYR A 331 -17.68 -19.09 2.78
C TYR A 331 -18.02 -18.72 1.32
N VAL A 332 -17.07 -18.08 0.65
CA VAL A 332 -17.17 -17.82 -0.79
C VAL A 332 -17.02 -19.13 -1.57
N THR A 333 -17.90 -19.36 -2.53
CA THR A 333 -17.92 -20.53 -3.41
C THR A 333 -17.80 -20.09 -4.87
N ARG A 334 -17.60 -21.03 -5.81
CA ARG A 334 -17.66 -20.72 -7.24
C ARG A 334 -19.06 -20.28 -7.72
N ALA A 335 -20.10 -20.58 -6.95
CA ALA A 335 -21.47 -20.13 -7.22
C ALA A 335 -21.77 -18.73 -6.62
N THR A 336 -20.82 -18.14 -5.87
CA THR A 336 -20.98 -16.79 -5.35
C THR A 336 -20.83 -15.80 -6.51
N ALA A 337 -21.87 -15.01 -6.75
CA ALA A 337 -21.87 -13.99 -7.80
C ALA A 337 -21.14 -12.72 -7.37
N LEU A 338 -21.16 -12.38 -6.07
CA LEU A 338 -20.57 -11.15 -5.54
C LEU A 338 -20.13 -11.31 -4.08
N LEU A 339 -18.96 -10.77 -3.74
CA LEU A 339 -18.54 -10.55 -2.35
C LEU A 339 -18.63 -9.06 -2.02
N VAL A 340 -19.42 -8.73 -1.00
CA VAL A 340 -19.47 -7.37 -0.43
C VAL A 340 -18.52 -7.31 0.74
N ALA A 341 -17.60 -6.37 0.71
CA ALA A 341 -16.58 -6.18 1.75
C ALA A 341 -16.61 -4.74 2.26
N ALA A 342 -16.40 -4.58 3.57
CA ALA A 342 -16.16 -3.26 4.16
C ALA A 342 -14.98 -2.53 3.47
N ASP A 343 -13.95 -3.30 3.11
CA ASP A 343 -12.83 -2.84 2.29
C ASP A 343 -12.63 -3.84 1.11
N PRO A 344 -12.86 -3.41 -0.15
CA PRO A 344 -12.65 -4.25 -1.33
C PRO A 344 -11.20 -4.72 -1.53
N PHE A 345 -10.23 -4.03 -0.94
CA PHE A 345 -8.81 -4.37 -0.99
C PHE A 345 -8.40 -5.31 0.14
N SER A 346 -9.32 -5.67 1.05
CA SER A 346 -9.06 -6.64 2.12
C SER A 346 -8.42 -7.93 1.58
N LEU A 347 -7.44 -8.44 2.32
CA LEU A 347 -6.77 -9.72 2.06
C LEU A 347 -7.26 -10.84 3.01
N SER A 348 -8.48 -10.69 3.53
CA SER A 348 -9.17 -11.73 4.33
C SER A 348 -9.31 -13.05 3.57
N THR A 349 -9.54 -14.16 4.29
CA THR A 349 -9.73 -15.49 3.68
C THR A 349 -10.88 -15.50 2.65
N LYS A 350 -11.97 -14.79 2.93
CA LYS A 350 -13.11 -14.64 2.00
C LYS A 350 -12.71 -13.87 0.74
N ALA A 351 -12.03 -12.74 0.90
CA ALA A 351 -11.57 -11.92 -0.22
C ALA A 351 -10.52 -12.64 -1.09
N ARG A 352 -9.56 -13.34 -0.48
CA ARG A 352 -8.62 -14.21 -1.22
C ARG A 352 -9.34 -15.29 -2.02
N ARG A 353 -10.33 -15.95 -1.41
CA ARG A 353 -11.11 -17.00 -2.08
C ARG A 353 -11.99 -16.45 -3.21
N ALA A 354 -12.60 -15.28 -3.03
CA ALA A 354 -13.34 -14.59 -4.08
C ALA A 354 -12.45 -14.30 -5.29
N ARG A 355 -11.25 -13.72 -5.07
CA ARG A 355 -10.29 -13.47 -6.16
C ARG A 355 -9.84 -14.75 -6.85
N ALA A 356 -9.57 -15.81 -6.08
CA ALA A 356 -9.21 -17.11 -6.63
C ALA A 356 -10.31 -17.75 -7.50
N TYR A 357 -11.57 -17.38 -7.27
CA TYR A 357 -12.72 -17.84 -8.08
C TYR A 357 -13.17 -16.83 -9.13
N GLY A 358 -12.50 -15.68 -9.26
CA GLY A 358 -12.92 -14.60 -10.16
C GLY A 358 -14.22 -13.91 -9.72
N VAL A 359 -14.63 -14.06 -8.46
CA VAL A 359 -15.81 -13.41 -7.90
C VAL A 359 -15.50 -11.93 -7.65
N PRO A 360 -16.27 -10.99 -8.21
CA PRO A 360 -16.08 -9.56 -7.97
C PRO A 360 -16.21 -9.22 -6.48
N ILE A 361 -15.39 -8.25 -6.03
CA ILE A 361 -15.44 -7.71 -4.66
C ILE A 361 -15.80 -6.23 -4.74
N VAL A 362 -16.84 -5.82 -4.02
CA VAL A 362 -17.33 -4.44 -4.01
C VAL A 362 -17.46 -3.89 -2.60
N SER A 363 -17.44 -2.56 -2.47
CA SER A 363 -17.70 -1.87 -1.21
C SER A 363 -19.20 -1.85 -0.89
N GLU A 364 -19.56 -1.50 0.34
CA GLU A 364 -20.95 -1.30 0.75
C GLU A 364 -21.67 -0.27 -0.11
N GLY A 365 -21.04 0.88 -0.39
CA GLY A 365 -21.61 1.92 -1.24
C GLY A 365 -21.84 1.45 -2.69
N ALA A 366 -20.89 0.69 -3.25
CA ALA A 366 -21.06 0.11 -4.58
C ALA A 366 -22.16 -0.96 -4.60
N PHE A 367 -22.28 -1.77 -3.55
CA PHE A 367 -23.37 -2.73 -3.41
C PHE A 367 -24.73 -2.03 -3.30
N ALA A 368 -24.83 -0.93 -2.56
CA ALA A 368 -26.04 -0.12 -2.48
C ALA A 368 -26.50 0.35 -3.86
N ALA A 369 -25.57 0.83 -4.69
CA ALA A 369 -25.86 1.25 -6.05
C ALA A 369 -26.34 0.09 -6.94
N LEU A 370 -25.74 -1.10 -6.80
CA LEU A 370 -26.19 -2.30 -7.51
C LEU A 370 -27.61 -2.74 -7.10
N LEU A 371 -27.95 -2.65 -5.81
CA LEU A 371 -29.30 -2.94 -5.32
C LEU A 371 -30.34 -1.94 -5.86
N ALA A 372 -30.01 -0.65 -5.91
CA ALA A 372 -30.89 0.36 -6.48
C ALA A 372 -31.21 0.07 -7.96
N GLY A 373 -30.23 -0.41 -8.72
CA GLY A 373 -30.43 -0.84 -10.11
C GLY A 373 -31.35 -2.06 -10.26
N LEU A 374 -31.36 -2.98 -9.29
CA LEU A 374 -32.26 -4.15 -9.27
C LEU A 374 -33.71 -3.78 -8.92
N ALA A 375 -33.89 -2.76 -8.07
CA ALA A 375 -35.20 -2.29 -7.65
C ALA A 375 -35.94 -1.51 -8.76
N GLY A 376 -35.21 -0.81 -9.64
CA GLY A 376 -35.77 -0.05 -10.76
C GLY A 376 -36.34 -0.87 -11.93
N GLY A 377 -36.56 -2.18 -11.75
CA GLY A 377 -36.99 -3.12 -12.81
C GLY A 377 -38.26 -3.93 -12.52
N LEU A 378 -39.16 -3.47 -11.65
CA LEU A 378 -40.48 -4.11 -11.45
C LEU A 378 -41.47 -3.66 -12.54
N PRO A 379 -42.16 -4.59 -13.25
CA PRO A 379 -43.37 -4.24 -13.98
C PRO A 379 -44.55 -4.07 -13.00
N ASP A 380 -45.38 -3.06 -13.25
CA ASP A 380 -46.69 -2.91 -12.60
C ASP A 380 -47.57 -4.11 -12.94
N GLU A 381 -48.06 -4.83 -11.93
CA GLU A 381 -49.21 -5.74 -12.05
C GLU A 381 -50.29 -5.26 -11.07
N PRO A 382 -51.53 -5.04 -11.55
CA PRO A 382 -52.58 -4.43 -10.75
C PRO A 382 -53.19 -5.43 -9.78
N LEU A 383 -53.57 -4.92 -8.59
CA LEU A 383 -54.43 -5.62 -7.63
C LEU A 383 -55.71 -6.11 -8.32
N GLY A 384 -55.81 -7.44 -8.46
CA GLY A 384 -57.00 -8.13 -8.91
C GLY A 384 -58.20 -7.77 -8.05
N LYS A 385 -59.29 -7.38 -8.72
CA LYS A 385 -60.61 -7.15 -8.14
C LYS A 385 -61.08 -8.42 -7.43
N ILE A 386 -61.41 -8.31 -6.14
CA ILE A 386 -62.22 -9.30 -5.43
C ILE A 386 -63.68 -8.93 -5.70
N SER A 387 -64.43 -9.86 -6.30
CA SER A 387 -65.88 -9.77 -6.50
C SER A 387 -66.63 -10.19 -5.24
#